data_AF-A0A0F5PB74-F1
#
_entry.id   AF-A0A0F5PB74-F1
#
_cell.length_a   1.000
_cell.length_b   1.000
_cell.length_c   1.000
_cell.angle_alpha   90.00
_cell.angle_beta   90.00
_cell.angle_gamma   90.00
#
_symmetry.space_group_name_H-M   'P 1'
#
loop_
_entity.id
_entity.type
_entity.pdbx_description
1 polymer ?
#
loop_
_entity_poly.entity_id
_entity_poly.type
_entity_poly.pdbx_seq_one_letter_code
_entity_poly.pdbx_strand_id
1 'polypeptide(L)'
;MPTSIPASTLNHKSASKGIRRFNTIVFDSNCIGRRGPSYDPSFQPGFHRSPSEAKLTQEEYRDLARENDLIFLPFDPDWYSLTASGTLLDCVRFGIPPLAVRNSVIDDLERRYGRFGFLVSSPSEGIDLLCRTDPATLFEDMEQFRGPLRAIAHDRTIEALSPGFRRIFSSPFQRG
;
A
#
# COMPACT_ATOMS: atom_id res chain seq x y z
N MET A 1 1.73 60.55 50.08
CA MET A 1 2.31 59.61 51.05
C MET A 1 2.06 58.18 50.55
N PRO A 2 3.04 57.28 50.74
CA PRO A 2 3.45 56.22 49.81
C PRO A 2 2.84 54.85 50.19
N THR A 3 2.87 53.79 49.38
CA THR A 3 4.01 52.86 49.15
C THR A 3 3.62 51.87 48.02
N SER A 4 4.32 51.84 46.88
CA SER A 4 5.48 50.99 46.52
C SER A 4 5.12 49.72 45.72
N ILE A 5 5.76 49.59 44.54
CA ILE A 5 5.73 48.47 43.57
C ILE A 5 6.50 47.25 44.15
N PRO A 6 6.34 46.03 43.60
CA PRO A 6 7.40 45.57 42.68
C PRO A 6 6.92 44.79 41.45
N ALA A 7 7.73 44.88 40.41
CA ALA A 7 7.72 44.02 39.22
C ALA A 7 8.30 42.64 39.54
N SER A 8 8.00 41.70 38.63
CA SER A 8 8.56 40.34 38.47
C SER A 8 8.08 39.28 39.46
N THR A 9 7.48 38.20 38.94
CA THR A 9 8.15 36.91 38.76
C THR A 9 7.28 36.03 37.85
N LEU A 10 7.93 35.36 36.89
CA LEU A 10 7.35 34.29 36.07
C LEU A 10 6.54 33.31 36.92
N ASN A 11 5.40 32.86 36.41
CA ASN A 11 5.09 31.45 36.54
C ASN A 11 4.30 30.90 35.35
N HIS A 12 4.89 29.84 34.79
CA HIS A 12 4.37 29.00 33.74
C HIS A 12 2.92 28.58 34.01
N LYS A 13 2.00 28.96 33.13
CA LYS A 13 0.94 28.05 32.68
C LYS A 13 0.83 28.11 31.17
N SER A 14 1.63 27.26 30.56
CA SER A 14 1.50 26.81 29.18
C SER A 14 0.09 26.26 28.97
N ALA A 15 -0.76 27.01 28.28
CA ALA A 15 -2.08 26.55 27.84
C ALA A 15 -2.60 27.44 26.72
N SER A 16 -1.88 27.52 25.60
CA SER A 16 -2.51 27.88 24.33
C SER A 16 -2.54 26.62 23.47
N LYS A 17 -3.72 25.99 23.45
CA LYS A 17 -4.19 25.01 22.47
C LYS A 17 -3.69 25.38 21.07
N GLY A 18 -2.54 24.83 20.69
CA GLY A 18 -2.00 24.95 19.34
C GLY A 18 -2.65 23.92 18.47
N ILE A 19 -3.79 24.31 17.88
CA ILE A 19 -4.33 23.85 16.59
C ILE A 19 -3.80 22.48 16.15
N ARG A 20 -4.52 21.40 16.45
CA ARG A 20 -4.40 20.17 15.66
C ARG A 20 -4.89 20.56 14.26
N ARG A 21 -3.96 20.79 13.33
CA ARG A 21 -4.30 20.77 11.91
C ARG A 21 -4.78 19.36 11.62
N PHE A 22 -6.10 19.16 11.65
CA PHE A 22 -6.70 18.09 10.86
C PHE A 22 -6.53 18.56 9.42
N ASN A 23 -5.37 18.26 8.82
CA ASN A 23 -5.32 18.23 7.37
C ASN A 23 -6.32 17.14 6.99
N THR A 24 -7.49 17.55 6.50
CA THR A 24 -8.45 16.63 5.89
C THR A 24 -7.83 16.19 4.56
N ILE A 25 -6.86 15.28 4.63
CA ILE A 25 -6.38 14.59 3.44
C ILE A 25 -7.52 13.68 3.02
N VAL A 26 -8.14 14.00 1.89
CA VAL A 26 -9.19 13.17 1.29
C VAL A 26 -8.51 12.29 0.25
N PHE A 27 -8.41 11.00 0.55
CA PHE A 27 -8.05 9.99 -0.44
C PHE A 27 -9.33 9.53 -1.15
N ASP A 28 -9.34 9.55 -2.48
CA ASP A 28 -10.39 8.90 -3.24
C ASP A 28 -10.17 7.38 -3.18
N SER A 29 -11.01 6.70 -2.40
CA SER A 29 -10.90 5.26 -2.21
C SER A 29 -11.74 4.52 -3.24
N ASN A 30 -11.10 3.68 -4.06
CA ASN A 30 -11.77 2.86 -5.07
C ASN A 30 -11.74 1.38 -4.66
N CYS A 31 -12.87 0.69 -4.75
CA CYS A 31 -12.96 -0.76 -4.59
C CYS A 31 -13.27 -1.39 -5.96
N ILE A 32 -12.26 -2.04 -6.55
CA ILE A 32 -12.34 -2.60 -7.90
C ILE A 32 -12.47 -4.12 -7.81
N GLY A 33 -13.51 -4.65 -8.44
CA GLY A 33 -13.80 -6.07 -8.46
C GLY A 33 -15.30 -6.33 -8.45
N ARG A 34 -15.68 -7.61 -8.48
CA ARG A 34 -17.08 -8.01 -8.33
C ARG A 34 -17.43 -8.12 -6.85
N ARG A 35 -18.61 -7.62 -6.46
CA ARG A 35 -19.22 -7.87 -5.16
C ARG A 35 -19.32 -9.38 -4.89
N GLY A 36 -18.70 -9.80 -3.79
CA GLY A 36 -18.88 -11.16 -3.27
C GLY A 36 -20.23 -11.31 -2.55
N PRO A 37 -20.67 -12.55 -2.27
CA PRO A 37 -21.90 -12.81 -1.51
C PRO A 37 -21.90 -12.19 -0.10
N SER A 38 -20.71 -12.00 0.47
CA SER A 38 -20.48 -11.45 1.81
C SER A 38 -20.23 -9.94 1.81
N TYR A 39 -20.47 -9.24 0.70
CA TYR A 39 -20.30 -7.80 0.64
C TYR A 39 -21.36 -7.08 1.48
N ASP A 40 -20.93 -6.25 2.43
CA ASP A 40 -21.81 -5.38 3.20
C ASP A 40 -21.98 -4.02 2.49
N PRO A 41 -23.21 -3.66 2.06
CA PRO A 41 -23.49 -2.37 1.43
C PRO A 41 -23.20 -1.15 2.32
N SER A 42 -23.09 -1.33 3.64
CA SER A 42 -22.75 -0.25 4.57
C SER A 42 -21.38 0.39 4.29
N PHE A 43 -20.48 -0.32 3.58
CA PHE A 43 -19.18 0.20 3.18
C PHE A 43 -19.23 1.13 1.95
N GLN A 44 -20.31 1.16 1.18
CA GLN A 44 -20.41 1.96 -0.06
C GLN A 44 -20.09 3.46 0.12
N PRO A 45 -20.58 4.15 1.16
CA PRO A 45 -20.31 5.57 1.35
C PRO A 45 -18.82 5.90 1.58
N GLY A 46 -18.00 4.90 1.94
CA GLY A 46 -16.57 5.06 2.13
C GLY A 46 -15.76 4.98 0.83
N PHE A 47 -16.38 4.63 -0.29
CA PHE A 47 -15.70 4.51 -1.58
C PHE A 47 -16.19 5.56 -2.58
N HIS A 48 -15.23 6.23 -3.24
CA HIS A 48 -15.49 7.00 -4.45
C HIS A 48 -16.07 6.10 -5.55
N ARG A 49 -15.49 4.90 -5.70
CA ARG A 49 -16.00 3.84 -6.58
C ARG A 49 -16.30 2.57 -5.81
N SER A 50 -17.56 2.19 -5.76
CA SER A 50 -18.01 0.90 -5.21
C SER A 50 -17.68 -0.28 -6.13
N PRO A 51 -17.55 -1.51 -5.60
CA PRO A 51 -17.34 -2.70 -6.41
C PRO A 51 -18.53 -2.96 -7.35
N SER A 52 -18.23 -3.57 -8.50
CA SER A 52 -19.18 -3.91 -9.55
C SER A 52 -20.12 -5.04 -9.14
N GLU A 53 -21.37 -5.00 -9.61
CA GLU A 53 -22.33 -6.09 -9.43
C GLU A 53 -22.03 -7.28 -10.36
N ALA A 54 -21.47 -7.00 -11.53
CA ALA A 54 -21.07 -7.98 -12.53
C ALA A 54 -19.56 -8.24 -12.52
N LYS A 55 -19.14 -9.36 -13.13
CA LYS A 55 -17.71 -9.58 -13.41
C LYS A 55 -17.23 -8.51 -14.41
N LEU A 56 -16.13 -7.87 -14.07
CA LEU A 56 -15.43 -6.97 -14.99
C LEU A 56 -14.72 -7.80 -16.07
N THR A 57 -14.69 -7.28 -17.28
CA THR A 57 -13.75 -7.75 -18.29
C THR A 57 -12.32 -7.39 -17.88
N GLN A 58 -11.34 -8.05 -18.49
CA GLN A 58 -9.92 -7.77 -18.21
C GLN A 58 -9.54 -6.33 -18.61
N GLU A 59 -10.14 -5.81 -19.68
CA GLU A 59 -9.92 -4.44 -20.16
C GLU A 59 -10.45 -3.42 -19.17
N GLU A 60 -11.71 -3.56 -18.74
CA GLU A 60 -12.30 -2.68 -17.73
C GLU A 60 -11.52 -2.71 -16.41
N TYR A 61 -11.15 -3.90 -15.93
CA TYR A 61 -10.35 -4.02 -14.71
C TYR A 61 -9.02 -3.27 -14.82
N ARG A 62 -8.32 -3.45 -15.95
CA ARG A 62 -7.02 -2.84 -16.19
C ARG A 62 -7.12 -1.31 -16.26
N ASP A 63 -8.12 -0.79 -16.95
CA ASP A 63 -8.28 0.64 -17.12
C ASP A 63 -8.65 1.29 -15.77
N LEU A 64 -9.55 0.67 -15.01
CA LEU A 64 -9.87 1.08 -13.65
C LEU A 64 -8.67 1.00 -12.70
N ALA A 65 -7.86 -0.05 -12.78
CA ALA A 65 -6.69 -0.20 -11.91
C ALA A 65 -5.68 0.93 -12.16
N ARG A 66 -5.45 1.31 -13.43
CA ARG A 66 -4.52 2.37 -13.84
C ARG A 66 -4.93 3.78 -13.45
N GLU A 67 -6.19 3.99 -13.07
CA GLU A 67 -6.66 5.27 -12.52
C GLU A 67 -6.16 5.53 -11.09
N ASN A 68 -5.52 4.55 -10.43
CA ASN A 68 -5.10 4.66 -9.03
C ASN A 68 -3.59 4.82 -8.91
N ASP A 69 -3.18 5.68 -7.97
CA ASP A 69 -1.77 5.91 -7.65
C ASP A 69 -1.18 4.87 -6.69
N LEU A 70 -2.05 4.21 -5.92
CA LEU A 70 -1.69 3.28 -4.85
C LEU A 70 -2.72 2.14 -4.76
N ILE A 71 -2.25 0.92 -4.47
CA ILE A 71 -3.13 -0.24 -4.23
C ILE A 71 -2.96 -0.74 -2.79
N PHE A 72 -4.06 -0.81 -2.03
CA PHE A 72 -4.03 -1.33 -0.66
C PHE A 72 -4.24 -2.84 -0.62
N LEU A 73 -3.32 -3.58 0.02
CA LEU A 73 -3.34 -5.03 0.19
C LEU A 73 -3.46 -5.38 1.69
N PRO A 74 -4.65 -5.26 2.31
CA PRO A 74 -4.86 -5.45 3.75
C PRO A 74 -4.97 -6.92 4.14
N PHE A 75 -4.11 -7.77 3.59
CA PHE A 75 -4.19 -9.20 3.82
C PHE A 75 -3.58 -9.61 5.16
N ASP A 76 -4.21 -10.59 5.79
CA ASP A 76 -3.64 -11.29 6.93
C ASP A 76 -2.37 -12.06 6.47
N PRO A 77 -1.21 -11.83 7.11
CA PRO A 77 0.07 -12.42 6.69
C PRO A 77 0.05 -13.95 6.66
N ASP A 78 -0.66 -14.59 7.59
CA ASP A 78 -0.63 -16.03 7.77
C ASP A 78 -1.38 -16.73 6.62
N TRP A 79 -2.56 -16.23 6.28
CA TRP A 79 -3.35 -16.73 5.15
C TRP A 79 -2.68 -16.47 3.80
N TYR A 80 -1.99 -15.33 3.68
CA TYR A 80 -1.38 -14.93 2.42
C TYR A 80 0.04 -15.44 2.20
N SER A 81 0.70 -15.97 3.22
CA SER A 81 2.00 -16.65 3.09
C SER A 81 1.95 -17.90 2.20
N LEU A 82 0.75 -18.49 2.04
CA LEU A 82 0.52 -19.75 1.33
C LEU A 82 -0.03 -19.55 -0.10
N THR A 83 -0.33 -18.32 -0.52
CA THR A 83 -0.97 -18.06 -1.82
C THR A 83 -0.24 -16.99 -2.61
N ALA A 84 -0.14 -17.18 -3.93
CA ALA A 84 0.38 -16.16 -4.82
C ALA A 84 -0.65 -15.02 -4.92
N SER A 85 -0.25 -13.79 -4.56
CA SER A 85 -1.12 -12.62 -4.67
C SER A 85 -1.26 -12.18 -6.12
N GLY A 86 -2.42 -12.43 -6.72
CA GLY A 86 -2.78 -11.87 -8.03
C GLY A 86 -2.67 -10.34 -8.03
N THR A 87 -3.19 -9.69 -6.99
CA THR A 87 -3.15 -8.23 -6.87
C THR A 87 -1.73 -7.67 -6.73
N LEU A 88 -0.82 -8.36 -6.05
CA LEU A 88 0.60 -7.95 -6.03
C LEU A 88 1.21 -8.03 -7.43
N LEU A 89 0.88 -9.07 -8.21
CA LEU A 89 1.33 -9.17 -9.60
C LEU A 89 0.72 -8.06 -10.47
N ASP A 90 -0.51 -7.64 -10.20
CA ASP A 90 -1.13 -6.49 -10.86
C ASP A 90 -0.40 -5.18 -10.51
N CYS A 91 -0.02 -4.97 -9.25
CA CYS A 91 0.79 -3.83 -8.82
C CYS A 91 2.10 -3.76 -9.63
N VAL A 92 2.80 -4.90 -9.72
CA VAL A 92 4.04 -5.04 -10.49
C VAL A 92 3.81 -4.78 -11.98
N ARG A 93 2.78 -5.41 -12.56
CA ARG A 93 2.45 -5.30 -13.98
C ARG A 93 2.11 -3.87 -14.39
N PHE A 94 1.38 -3.15 -13.54
CA PHE A 94 0.93 -1.79 -13.83
C PHE A 94 1.90 -0.72 -13.31
N GLY A 95 2.93 -1.11 -12.55
CA GLY A 95 3.88 -0.16 -11.95
C GLY A 95 3.22 0.73 -10.90
N ILE A 96 2.19 0.21 -10.22
CA ILE A 96 1.46 0.90 -9.15
C ILE A 96 1.99 0.38 -7.81
N PRO A 97 2.52 1.24 -6.93
CA PRO A 97 3.02 0.80 -5.65
C PRO A 97 1.93 0.18 -4.76
N PRO A 98 2.22 -0.90 -4.04
CA PRO A 98 1.32 -1.41 -3.03
C PRO A 98 1.55 -0.72 -1.67
N LEU A 99 0.47 -0.51 -0.92
CA LEU A 99 0.48 -0.43 0.54
C LEU A 99 0.15 -1.83 1.05
N ALA A 100 1.15 -2.58 1.49
CA ALA A 100 1.04 -4.01 1.78
C ALA A 100 1.50 -4.35 3.19
N VAL A 101 0.81 -5.30 3.81
CA VAL A 101 1.28 -5.94 5.04
C VAL A 101 2.45 -6.87 4.71
N ARG A 102 3.51 -6.79 5.51
CA ARG A 102 4.72 -7.60 5.35
C ARG A 102 4.42 -9.09 5.49
N ASN A 103 5.08 -9.87 4.63
CA ASN A 103 5.12 -11.32 4.66
C ASN A 103 6.42 -11.79 3.96
N SER A 104 6.68 -13.10 3.97
CA SER A 104 7.89 -13.67 3.40
C SER A 104 8.12 -13.35 1.91
N VAL A 105 7.05 -13.22 1.12
CA VAL A 105 7.12 -12.85 -0.30
C VAL A 105 7.51 -11.39 -0.46
N ILE A 106 6.87 -10.50 0.30
CA ILE A 106 7.16 -9.07 0.31
C ILE A 106 8.60 -8.80 0.77
N ASP A 107 9.04 -9.47 1.83
CA ASP A 107 10.39 -9.30 2.38
C ASP A 107 11.48 -9.83 1.42
N ASP A 108 11.24 -10.95 0.72
CA ASP A 108 12.15 -11.44 -0.31
C ASP A 108 12.25 -10.47 -1.49
N LEU A 109 11.12 -9.88 -1.91
CA LEU A 109 11.08 -8.87 -2.95
C LEU A 109 11.85 -7.60 -2.55
N GLU A 110 11.59 -7.06 -1.36
CA GLU A 110 12.28 -5.87 -0.87
C GLU A 110 13.79 -6.11 -0.77
N ARG A 111 14.22 -7.27 -0.25
CA ARG A 111 15.64 -7.62 -0.17
C ARG A 111 16.33 -7.65 -1.52
N ARG A 112 15.65 -8.12 -2.58
CA ARG A 112 16.25 -8.29 -3.91
C ARG A 112 16.25 -7.01 -4.74
N TYR A 113 15.17 -6.25 -4.69
CA TYR A 113 14.93 -5.13 -5.61
C TYR A 113 14.91 -3.77 -4.92
N GLY A 114 15.00 -3.73 -3.59
CA GLY A 114 14.74 -2.55 -2.80
C GLY A 114 13.25 -2.34 -2.54
N ARG A 115 12.95 -1.28 -1.78
CA ARG A 115 11.58 -0.95 -1.39
C ARG A 115 10.75 -0.55 -2.62
N PHE A 116 9.62 -1.23 -2.83
CA PHE A 116 8.75 -1.07 -4.00
C PHE A 116 7.33 -0.62 -3.64
N GLY A 117 7.10 -0.25 -2.38
CA GLY A 117 5.81 0.16 -1.85
C GLY A 117 5.90 0.59 -0.38
N PHE A 118 4.75 0.89 0.21
CA PHE A 118 4.61 1.10 1.64
C PHE A 118 4.40 -0.25 2.33
N LEU A 119 5.45 -0.76 2.98
CA LEU A 119 5.46 -2.10 3.57
C LEU A 119 5.31 -2.01 5.09
N VAL A 120 4.12 -2.33 5.59
CA VAL A 120 3.70 -2.13 6.99
C VAL A 120 3.55 -3.45 7.73
N SER A 121 3.56 -3.43 9.06
CA SER A 121 3.37 -4.62 9.90
C SER A 121 1.88 -4.96 10.12
N SER A 122 0.97 -4.02 9.87
CA SER A 122 -0.48 -4.27 9.99
C SER A 122 -1.31 -3.34 9.09
N PRO A 123 -2.57 -3.70 8.77
CA PRO A 123 -3.48 -2.79 8.06
C PRO A 123 -3.67 -1.45 8.79
N SER A 124 -3.76 -1.47 10.12
CA SER A 124 -3.95 -0.26 10.95
C SER A 124 -2.77 0.70 10.82
N GLU A 125 -1.54 0.19 10.77
CA GLU A 125 -0.35 1.02 10.52
C GLU A 125 -0.39 1.66 9.13
N GLY A 126 -0.88 0.93 8.12
CA GLY A 126 -1.09 1.49 6.79
C GLY A 126 -2.08 2.66 6.78
N ILE A 127 -3.19 2.54 7.49
CA ILE A 127 -4.15 3.64 7.66
C ILE A 127 -3.52 4.82 8.41
N ASP A 128 -2.80 4.55 9.50
CA ASP A 128 -2.08 5.58 10.26
C ASP A 128 -1.05 6.33 9.40
N LEU A 129 -0.33 5.62 8.52
CA LEU A 129 0.61 6.20 7.57
C LEU A 129 -0.09 7.16 6.61
N LEU A 130 -1.23 6.76 6.03
CA LEU A 130 -2.00 7.60 5.13
C LEU A 130 -2.57 8.84 5.83
N CYS A 131 -3.02 8.71 7.09
CA CYS A 131 -3.59 9.84 7.84
C CYS A 131 -2.55 10.85 8.34
N ARG A 132 -1.28 10.45 8.51
CA ARG A 132 -0.24 11.28 9.14
C ARG A 132 0.77 11.85 8.15
N THR A 133 0.94 11.21 7.00
CA THR A 133 1.91 11.66 5.98
C THR A 133 1.24 12.68 5.08
N ASP A 134 1.93 13.79 4.79
CA ASP A 134 1.42 14.74 3.83
C ASP A 134 1.44 14.14 2.40
N PRO A 135 0.51 14.54 1.52
CA PRO A 135 0.41 13.94 0.20
C PRO A 135 1.66 14.11 -0.67
N ALA A 136 2.37 15.24 -0.55
CA ALA A 136 3.56 15.49 -1.38
C ALA A 136 4.66 14.49 -1.05
N THR A 137 4.93 14.25 0.24
CA THR A 137 5.85 13.22 0.69
C THR A 137 5.43 11.82 0.21
N LEU A 138 4.13 11.48 0.27
CA LEU A 138 3.64 10.20 -0.25
C LEU A 138 3.92 10.05 -1.76
N PHE A 139 3.68 11.10 -2.56
CA PHE A 139 3.96 11.07 -3.99
C PHE A 139 5.45 10.94 -4.29
N GLU A 140 6.32 11.63 -3.56
CA GLU A 140 7.77 11.50 -3.70
C GLU A 140 8.25 10.07 -3.41
N ASP A 141 7.74 9.45 -2.33
CA ASP A 141 8.01 8.05 -2.00
C ASP A 141 7.53 7.11 -3.12
N MET A 142 6.31 7.31 -3.62
CA MET A 142 5.72 6.49 -4.69
C MET A 142 6.54 6.53 -5.99
N GLU A 143 7.11 7.67 -6.36
CA GLU A 143 7.97 7.78 -7.53
C GLU A 143 9.26 6.96 -7.39
N GLN A 144 9.84 6.90 -6.19
CA GLN A 144 11.03 6.09 -5.92
C GLN A 144 10.77 4.59 -6.08
N PHE A 145 9.55 4.14 -5.82
CA PHE A 145 9.16 2.73 -5.92
C PHE A 145 9.07 2.21 -7.37
N ARG A 146 8.94 3.10 -8.36
CA ARG A 146 8.78 2.71 -9.78
C ARG A 146 9.99 1.96 -10.35
N GLY A 147 11.20 2.28 -9.90
CA GLY A 147 12.42 1.58 -10.31
C GLY A 147 12.39 0.11 -9.90
N PRO A 148 12.28 -0.19 -8.59
CA PRO A 148 12.10 -1.55 -8.07
C PRO A 148 10.93 -2.30 -8.71
N LEU A 149 9.74 -1.69 -8.86
CA LEU A 149 8.59 -2.35 -9.52
C LEU A 149 8.90 -2.78 -10.96
N ARG A 150 9.60 -1.93 -11.74
CA ARG A 150 10.02 -2.29 -13.10
C ARG A 150 11.01 -3.45 -13.12
N ALA A 151 11.95 -3.48 -12.18
CA ALA A 151 12.90 -4.60 -12.06
C ALA A 151 12.18 -5.91 -11.69
N ILE A 152 11.24 -5.84 -10.75
CA ILE A 152 10.39 -6.99 -10.35
C ILE A 152 9.59 -7.52 -11.53
N ALA A 153 9.04 -6.62 -12.37
CA ALA A 153 8.27 -6.97 -13.56
C ALA A 153 9.14 -7.62 -14.64
N HIS A 154 10.33 -7.06 -14.90
CA HIS A 154 11.29 -7.57 -15.86
C HIS A 154 11.70 -9.03 -15.54
N ASP A 155 12.01 -9.31 -14.28
CA ASP A 155 12.48 -10.63 -13.85
C ASP A 155 11.37 -11.69 -13.76
N ARG A 156 10.12 -11.28 -13.95
CA ARG A 156 8.94 -12.16 -13.98
C ARG A 156 8.37 -12.38 -15.38
N THR A 157 9.08 -11.93 -16.41
CA THR A 157 8.76 -12.27 -17.79
C THR A 157 8.99 -13.77 -18.06
N ILE A 158 8.31 -14.30 -19.07
CA ILE A 158 8.50 -15.71 -19.47
C ILE A 158 9.97 -15.92 -19.85
N GLU A 159 10.58 -14.96 -20.53
CA GLU A 159 11.96 -14.99 -20.98
C GLU A 159 12.94 -15.05 -19.82
N ALA A 160 12.74 -14.24 -18.78
CA ALA A 160 13.59 -14.22 -17.59
C ALA A 160 13.44 -15.51 -16.75
N LEU A 161 12.23 -16.05 -16.63
CA LEU A 161 11.94 -17.24 -15.81
C LEU A 161 12.28 -18.56 -16.52
N SER A 162 12.20 -18.60 -17.84
CA SER A 162 12.35 -19.82 -18.66
C SER A 162 13.63 -20.62 -18.37
N PRO A 163 14.83 -20.01 -18.23
CA PRO A 163 16.06 -20.75 -17.92
C PRO A 163 15.99 -21.51 -16.59
N GLY A 164 15.40 -20.90 -15.57
CA GLY A 164 15.23 -21.51 -14.24
C GLY A 164 14.28 -22.69 -14.29
N PHE A 165 13.12 -22.52 -14.93
CA PHE A 165 12.15 -23.62 -15.11
C PHE A 165 12.74 -24.76 -15.93
N ARG A 166 13.45 -24.48 -17.03
CA ARG A 166 14.12 -25.51 -17.81
C ARG A 166 15.08 -26.32 -16.94
N ARG A 167 15.90 -25.68 -16.10
CA ARG A 167 16.84 -26.37 -15.20
C ARG A 167 16.12 -27.30 -14.20
N ILE A 168 15.00 -26.85 -13.62
CA ILE A 168 14.21 -27.65 -12.68
C ILE A 168 13.66 -28.90 -13.37
N PHE A 169 13.12 -28.75 -14.59
CA PHE A 169 12.49 -29.86 -15.32
C PHE A 169 13.47 -30.70 -16.15
N SER A 170 14.68 -30.22 -16.40
CA SER A 170 15.74 -30.98 -17.09
C SER A 170 16.66 -31.73 -16.13
N SER A 171 16.62 -31.45 -14.83
CA SER A 171 17.35 -32.24 -13.84
C SER A 171 16.61 -33.57 -13.63
N PRO A 172 17.28 -34.74 -13.73
CA PRO A 172 16.66 -35.98 -13.30
C PRO A 172 16.26 -35.79 -11.83
N PHE A 173 14.98 -36.01 -11.52
CA PHE A 173 14.50 -36.07 -10.15
C PHE A 173 15.35 -37.13 -9.43
N GLN A 174 16.30 -36.72 -8.60
CA GLN A 174 16.99 -37.65 -7.71
C GLN A 174 15.96 -38.08 -6.67
N ARG A 175 15.25 -39.17 -6.96
CA ARG A 175 14.45 -39.89 -5.98
C ARG A 175 15.45 -40.49 -4.98
N GLY A 176 15.60 -39.84 -3.84
CA GLY A 176 16.13 -40.45 -2.63
C GLY A 176 15.13 -41.44 -2.05
#